data_AF-A0AAD3RAX6-F1
#
_entry.id   AF-A0AAD3RAX6-F1
#
_cell.length_a   1.000
_cell.length_b   1.000
_cell.length_c   1.000
_cell.angle_alpha   90.00
_cell.angle_beta   90.00
_cell.angle_gamma   90.00
#
_symmetry.space_group_name_H-M   'P 1'
#
loop_
_entity.id
_entity.type
_entity.pdbx_description
1 polymer ?
#
loop_
_entity_poly.entity_id
_entity_poly.type
_entity_poly.pdbx_seq_one_letter_code
_entity_poly.pdbx_strand_id
1 'polypeptide(L)'
;MGSQTGAALHKQTLLWFIVVSQCASALGCGPHYEYAIEEFCLAKFRLDMQELDQGHWCNWEDTVELYGDLTNCTYLVALKMECFWPNRLVDEFFIRVHKQYFHDCSLSGRLLRDPPNRILGPFIVVPILVTLLMTALVVWRSKRSEGIM
;
A
#
# COMPACT_ATOMS: atom_id res chain seq x y z
N MET A 1 51.30 29.88 1.80
CA MET A 1 51.06 28.55 1.17
C MET A 1 49.65 28.03 1.49
N GLY A 2 48.58 28.77 1.16
CA GLY A 2 47.20 28.41 1.59
C GLY A 2 46.09 28.60 0.55
N SER A 3 46.42 28.87 -0.72
CA SER A 3 45.42 29.24 -1.75
C SER A 3 44.98 28.05 -2.63
N GLN A 4 45.82 27.03 -2.80
CA GLN A 4 45.52 25.92 -3.71
C GLN A 4 44.52 24.88 -3.15
N THR A 5 44.43 24.75 -1.82
CA THR A 5 43.53 23.80 -1.16
C THR A 5 42.05 24.20 -1.27
N GLY A 6 41.73 25.51 -1.24
CA GLY A 6 40.36 26.00 -1.39
C GLY A 6 39.79 25.86 -2.81
N ALA A 7 40.63 26.09 -3.83
CA ALA A 7 40.21 25.97 -5.23
C ALA A 7 39.96 24.51 -5.66
N ALA A 8 40.78 23.58 -5.14
CA ALA A 8 40.61 22.14 -5.38
C ALA A 8 39.32 21.62 -4.74
N LEU A 9 39.05 22.01 -3.49
CA LEU A 9 37.82 21.64 -2.76
C LEU A 9 36.57 22.19 -3.47
N HIS A 10 36.61 23.42 -3.97
CA HIS A 10 35.49 24.02 -4.70
C HIS A 10 35.20 23.32 -6.03
N LYS A 11 36.25 22.98 -6.81
CA LYS A 11 36.11 22.19 -8.05
C LYS A 11 35.54 20.80 -7.78
N GLN A 12 36.00 20.13 -6.73
CA GLN A 12 35.55 18.80 -6.37
C GLN A 12 34.08 18.81 -5.94
N THR A 13 33.69 19.79 -5.13
CA THR A 13 32.29 20.04 -4.77
C THR A 13 31.42 20.33 -5.99
N LEU A 14 31.87 21.16 -6.95
CA LEU A 14 31.15 21.43 -8.19
C LEU A 14 30.97 20.18 -9.06
N LEU A 15 32.01 19.35 -9.17
CA LEU A 15 31.95 18.06 -9.85
C LEU A 15 30.93 17.13 -9.19
N TRP A 16 30.91 17.04 -7.86
CA TRP A 16 29.90 16.28 -7.12
C TRP A 16 28.48 16.80 -7.40
N PHE A 17 28.26 18.12 -7.40
CA PHE A 17 26.94 18.69 -7.74
C PHE A 17 26.50 18.39 -9.18
N ILE A 18 27.42 18.47 -10.14
CA ILE A 18 27.13 18.13 -11.55
C ILE A 18 26.78 16.64 -11.69
N VAL A 19 27.55 15.75 -11.05
CA VAL A 19 27.29 14.31 -11.07
C VAL A 19 25.95 13.98 -10.41
N VAL A 20 25.63 14.58 -9.26
CA VAL A 20 24.34 14.38 -8.58
C VAL A 20 23.17 14.89 -9.43
N SER A 21 23.31 16.06 -10.06
CA SER A 21 22.26 16.64 -10.92
C SER A 21 22.02 15.80 -12.18
N GLN A 22 23.08 15.25 -12.78
CA GLN A 22 22.98 14.38 -13.95
C GLN A 22 22.36 13.02 -13.57
N CYS A 23 22.72 12.45 -12.42
CA CYS A 23 22.09 11.24 -11.90
C CYS A 23 20.58 11.43 -11.63
N ALA A 24 20.19 12.56 -11.02
CA ALA A 24 18.79 12.86 -10.74
C ALA A 24 17.94 13.02 -12.02
N SER A 25 18.54 13.56 -13.07
CA SER A 25 17.86 13.79 -14.37
C SER A 25 17.80 12.52 -15.23
N ALA A 26 18.75 11.61 -15.07
CA ALA A 26 18.83 10.37 -15.85
C ALA A 26 17.97 9.22 -15.30
N LEU A 27 17.48 9.32 -14.06
CA LEU A 27 16.72 8.24 -13.39
C LEU A 27 15.23 8.56 -13.19
N GLY A 28 14.83 9.84 -13.31
CA GLY A 28 13.45 10.28 -13.13
C GLY A 28 12.64 10.31 -14.43
N CYS A 29 11.38 9.88 -14.38
CA CYS A 29 10.46 10.09 -15.50
C CYS A 29 10.13 11.59 -15.66
N GLY A 30 9.96 12.06 -16.89
CA GLY A 30 9.62 13.45 -17.23
C GLY A 30 8.16 13.64 -17.68
N PRO A 31 7.78 14.84 -18.17
CA PRO A 31 6.40 15.16 -18.57
C PRO A 31 5.81 14.23 -19.65
N HIS A 32 6.66 13.66 -20.51
CA HIS A 32 6.22 12.68 -21.52
C HIS A 32 5.66 11.40 -20.88
N TYR A 33 6.21 10.98 -19.74
CA TYR A 33 5.68 9.87 -18.97
C TYR A 33 4.28 10.17 -18.43
N GLU A 34 4.10 11.35 -17.84
CA GLU A 34 2.79 11.79 -17.35
C GLU A 34 1.74 11.81 -18.47
N TYR A 35 2.08 12.37 -19.63
CA TYR A 35 1.20 12.35 -20.79
C TYR A 35 0.83 10.92 -21.23
N ALA A 36 1.81 10.02 -21.30
CA ALA A 36 1.56 8.65 -21.74
C ALA A 36 0.69 7.86 -20.76
N ILE A 37 0.87 8.00 -19.45
CA ILE A 37 0.02 7.31 -18.47
C ILE A 37 -1.40 7.87 -18.46
N GLU A 38 -1.60 9.17 -18.74
CA GLU A 38 -2.94 9.74 -18.90
C GLU A 38 -3.63 9.23 -20.18
N GLU A 39 -2.93 9.25 -21.30
CA GLU A 39 -3.50 8.86 -22.61
C GLU A 39 -3.78 7.37 -22.72
N PHE A 40 -2.88 6.50 -22.22
CA PHE A 40 -3.02 5.05 -22.38
C PHE A 40 -3.64 4.38 -21.17
N CYS A 41 -3.16 4.68 -19.97
CA CYS A 41 -3.54 3.93 -18.78
C CYS A 41 -4.83 4.50 -18.17
N LEU A 42 -4.91 5.81 -17.96
CA LEU A 42 -6.09 6.45 -17.38
C LEU A 42 -7.29 6.41 -18.33
N ALA A 43 -7.07 6.54 -19.64
CA ALA A 43 -8.16 6.44 -20.62
C ALA A 43 -8.85 5.08 -20.56
N LYS A 44 -8.10 3.97 -20.55
CA LYS A 44 -8.65 2.62 -20.34
C LYS A 44 -9.36 2.52 -18.99
N PHE A 45 -8.69 2.90 -17.91
CA PHE A 45 -9.28 2.81 -16.56
C PHE A 45 -10.58 3.60 -16.42
N ARG A 46 -10.70 4.76 -17.08
CA ARG A 46 -11.95 5.53 -17.11
C ARG A 46 -13.08 4.75 -17.77
N LEU A 47 -12.82 4.07 -18.87
CA LEU A 47 -13.82 3.23 -19.55
C LEU A 47 -14.23 2.06 -18.65
N ASP A 48 -13.26 1.38 -18.05
CA ASP A 48 -13.52 0.25 -17.15
C ASP A 48 -14.35 0.69 -15.92
N MET A 49 -14.02 1.85 -15.32
CA MET A 49 -14.76 2.40 -14.18
C MET A 49 -16.15 2.93 -14.54
N GLN A 50 -16.36 3.34 -15.80
CA GLN A 50 -17.68 3.72 -16.31
C GLN A 50 -18.56 2.49 -16.53
N GLU A 51 -17.98 1.37 -17.00
CA GLU A 51 -18.69 0.11 -17.17
C GLU A 51 -19.09 -0.52 -15.81
N LEU A 52 -18.23 -0.41 -14.79
CA LEU A 52 -18.48 -0.97 -13.45
C LEU A 52 -19.61 -0.26 -12.67
N ASP A 53 -20.00 0.94 -13.09
CA ASP A 53 -20.93 1.85 -12.41
C ASP A 53 -20.43 2.40 -11.06
N GLN A 54 -20.84 3.63 -10.73
CA GLN A 54 -20.32 4.36 -9.57
C GLN A 54 -20.64 3.69 -8.22
N GLY A 55 -21.75 2.95 -8.14
CA GLY A 55 -22.15 2.24 -6.93
C GLY A 55 -21.13 1.19 -6.44
N HIS A 56 -20.30 0.68 -7.34
CA HIS A 56 -19.33 -0.38 -7.05
C HIS A 56 -17.90 0.12 -6.83
N TRP A 57 -17.63 1.41 -7.02
CA TRP A 57 -16.27 1.97 -6.90
C TRP A 57 -15.63 1.72 -5.52
N CYS A 58 -16.44 1.66 -4.45
CA CYS A 58 -15.92 1.39 -3.11
C CYS A 58 -15.81 -0.10 -2.75
N ASN A 59 -16.27 -1.01 -3.63
CA ASN A 59 -16.03 -2.43 -3.46
C ASN A 59 -14.64 -2.78 -4.01
N TRP A 60 -13.76 -3.29 -3.14
CA TRP A 60 -12.42 -3.69 -3.57
C TRP A 60 -12.43 -4.93 -4.44
N GLU A 61 -13.32 -5.88 -4.19
CA GLU A 61 -13.38 -7.12 -4.98
C GLU A 61 -13.70 -6.81 -6.45
N ASP A 62 -14.51 -5.78 -6.69
CA ASP A 62 -14.90 -5.34 -8.03
C ASP A 62 -13.81 -4.48 -8.71
N THR A 63 -13.01 -3.74 -7.93
CA THR A 63 -12.04 -2.76 -8.46
C THR A 63 -10.58 -3.22 -8.46
N VAL A 64 -10.26 -4.34 -7.78
CA VAL A 64 -8.88 -4.82 -7.62
C VAL A 64 -8.21 -5.15 -8.95
N GLU A 65 -8.93 -5.79 -9.87
CA GLU A 65 -8.39 -6.15 -11.18
C GLU A 65 -8.15 -4.90 -12.03
N LEU A 66 -9.13 -4.01 -12.11
CA LEU A 66 -9.04 -2.74 -12.86
C LEU A 66 -7.90 -1.84 -12.35
N TYR A 67 -7.77 -1.73 -11.03
CA TYR A 67 -6.69 -0.96 -10.41
C TYR A 67 -5.32 -1.64 -10.60
N GLY A 68 -5.29 -2.98 -10.58
CA GLY A 68 -4.12 -3.77 -10.92
C GLY A 68 -3.65 -3.53 -12.35
N ASP A 69 -4.57 -3.53 -13.31
CA ASP A 69 -4.31 -3.22 -14.71
C ASP A 69 -3.78 -1.79 -14.90
N LEU A 70 -4.38 -0.82 -14.23
CA LEU A 70 -3.89 0.57 -14.21
C LEU A 70 -2.45 0.64 -13.69
N THR A 71 -2.17 -0.02 -12.58
CA THR A 71 -0.83 -0.08 -11.96
C THR A 71 0.18 -0.73 -12.91
N ASN A 72 -0.16 -1.89 -13.48
CA ASN A 72 0.70 -2.59 -14.42
C ASN A 72 0.95 -1.77 -15.70
N CYS A 73 -0.06 -1.07 -16.22
CA CYS A 73 0.10 -0.18 -17.37
C CYS A 73 1.12 0.93 -17.07
N THR A 74 1.01 1.63 -15.93
CA THR A 74 1.97 2.69 -15.57
C THR A 74 3.39 2.15 -15.42
N TYR A 75 3.53 0.94 -14.87
CA TYR A 75 4.81 0.24 -14.75
C TYR A 75 5.41 -0.09 -16.13
N LEU A 76 4.62 -0.66 -17.05
CA LEU A 76 5.07 -0.97 -18.41
C LEU A 76 5.46 0.28 -19.21
N VAL A 77 4.71 1.38 -19.04
CA VAL A 77 5.05 2.67 -19.66
C VAL A 77 6.36 3.21 -19.11
N ALA A 78 6.59 3.13 -17.79
CA ALA A 78 7.85 3.55 -17.17
C ALA A 78 9.04 2.71 -17.68
N LEU A 79 8.88 1.38 -17.73
CA LEU A 79 9.87 0.48 -18.32
C LEU A 79 10.17 0.83 -19.77
N LYS A 80 9.15 1.13 -20.57
CA LYS A 80 9.31 1.47 -21.99
C LYS A 80 10.03 2.79 -22.22
N MET A 81 9.88 3.73 -21.28
CA MET A 81 10.58 5.02 -21.29
C MET A 81 11.90 5.00 -20.50
N GLU A 82 12.35 3.81 -20.07
CA GLU A 82 13.62 3.61 -19.38
C GLU A 82 13.75 4.46 -18.10
N CYS A 83 12.66 4.61 -17.36
CA CYS A 83 12.64 5.37 -16.10
C CYS A 83 12.16 4.52 -14.92
N PHE A 84 12.56 4.93 -13.70
CA PHE A 84 12.27 4.16 -12.49
C PHE A 84 10.79 4.25 -12.09
N TRP A 85 10.23 3.12 -11.66
CA TRP A 85 8.89 3.03 -11.08
C TRP A 85 9.00 2.42 -9.68
N PRO A 86 8.36 3.00 -8.64
CA PRO A 86 7.55 4.22 -8.67
C PRO A 86 8.38 5.50 -8.67
N ASN A 87 7.76 6.62 -9.02
CA ASN A 87 8.37 7.96 -9.03
C ASN A 87 7.32 9.03 -8.71
N ARG A 88 7.75 10.29 -8.50
CA ARG A 88 6.88 11.39 -8.08
C ARG A 88 5.67 11.62 -9.02
N LEU A 89 5.85 11.44 -10.34
CA LEU A 89 4.77 11.64 -11.30
C LEU A 89 3.69 10.57 -11.17
N VAL A 90 4.09 9.29 -10.97
CA VAL A 90 3.11 8.22 -10.77
C VAL A 90 2.41 8.34 -9.41
N ASP A 91 3.09 8.85 -8.38
CA ASP A 91 2.47 9.14 -7.08
C ASP A 91 1.39 10.22 -7.20
N GLU A 92 1.71 11.36 -7.85
CA GLU A 92 0.74 12.43 -8.10
C GLU A 92 -0.44 11.95 -8.95
N PHE A 93 -0.17 11.13 -9.97
CA PHE A 93 -1.16 10.49 -10.81
C PHE A 93 -2.15 9.64 -9.99
N PHE A 94 -1.65 8.71 -9.16
CA PHE A 94 -2.51 7.86 -8.34
C PHE A 94 -3.28 8.66 -7.29
N ILE A 95 -2.70 9.70 -6.71
CA ILE A 95 -3.44 10.61 -5.82
C ILE A 95 -4.63 11.26 -6.55
N ARG A 96 -4.46 11.67 -7.82
CA ARG A 96 -5.58 12.20 -8.62
C ARG A 96 -6.65 11.14 -8.87
N VAL A 97 -6.24 9.91 -9.21
CA VAL A 97 -7.16 8.77 -9.39
C VAL A 97 -7.95 8.49 -8.12
N HIS A 98 -7.29 8.43 -6.96
CA HIS A 98 -7.96 8.22 -5.66
C HIS A 98 -8.93 9.34 -5.32
N LYS A 99 -8.56 10.60 -5.56
CA LYS A 99 -9.47 11.74 -5.35
C LYS A 99 -10.68 11.72 -6.31
N GLN A 100 -10.51 11.22 -7.53
CA GLN A 100 -11.59 11.20 -8.50
C GLN A 100 -12.58 10.06 -8.25
N TYR A 101 -12.07 8.83 -8.08
CA TYR A 101 -12.91 7.63 -8.05
C TYR A 101 -13.16 7.08 -6.65
N PHE A 102 -12.30 7.37 -5.68
CA PHE A 102 -12.32 6.70 -4.37
C PHE A 102 -12.44 7.66 -3.18
N HIS A 103 -12.80 8.94 -3.40
CA HIS A 103 -12.82 9.96 -2.35
C HIS A 103 -13.80 9.69 -1.20
N ASP A 104 -14.93 9.05 -1.50
CA ASP A 104 -15.97 8.70 -0.52
C ASP A 104 -15.79 7.29 0.06
N CYS A 105 -14.76 6.54 -0.36
CA CYS A 105 -14.58 5.16 0.05
C CYS A 105 -13.92 5.04 1.42
N SER A 106 -14.51 4.25 2.31
CA SER A 106 -13.93 3.98 3.62
C SER A 106 -12.78 2.97 3.55
N LEU A 107 -11.74 3.17 4.36
CA LEU A 107 -10.59 2.24 4.46
C LEU A 107 -10.90 0.98 5.29
N SER A 108 -12.08 0.89 5.90
CA SER A 108 -12.41 -0.07 6.97
C SER A 108 -12.31 -1.55 6.58
N GLY A 109 -12.27 -1.89 5.28
CA GLY A 109 -12.15 -3.27 4.79
C GLY A 109 -10.77 -3.69 4.27
N ARG A 110 -9.84 -2.75 4.06
CA ARG A 110 -8.52 -3.05 3.46
C ARG A 110 -7.37 -3.13 4.47
N LEU A 111 -7.55 -2.57 5.66
CA LEU A 111 -6.50 -2.58 6.68
C LEU A 111 -6.62 -3.88 7.48
N LEU A 112 -5.65 -4.78 7.30
CA LEU A 112 -5.52 -5.94 8.18
C LEU A 112 -5.26 -5.42 9.59
N ARG A 113 -6.29 -5.47 10.43
CA ARG A 113 -6.26 -4.94 11.79
C ARG A 113 -7.04 -5.85 12.71
N ASP A 114 -6.53 -6.00 13.92
CA ASP A 114 -7.23 -6.75 14.95
C ASP A 114 -8.61 -6.14 15.22
N PRO A 115 -9.63 -6.98 15.46
CA PRO A 115 -10.94 -6.50 15.81
C PRO A 115 -10.87 -5.70 17.11
N PRO A 116 -11.77 -4.71 17.31
CA PRO A 116 -11.77 -3.90 18.52
C PRO A 116 -11.88 -4.78 19.78
N ASN A 117 -11.22 -4.39 20.87
CA ASN A 117 -11.12 -5.17 22.11
C ASN A 117 -12.48 -5.64 22.67
N ARG A 118 -13.56 -4.91 22.40
CA ARG A 118 -14.93 -5.29 22.78
C ARG A 118 -15.40 -6.61 22.13
N ILE A 119 -14.86 -6.95 20.96
CA ILE A 119 -15.14 -8.19 20.22
C ILE A 119 -14.06 -9.22 20.56
N LEU A 120 -12.78 -8.82 20.50
CA LEU A 120 -11.65 -9.72 20.73
C LEU A 120 -11.61 -10.27 22.17
N GLY A 121 -11.90 -9.43 23.16
CA GLY A 121 -11.84 -9.78 24.58
C GLY A 121 -12.73 -10.98 24.94
N PRO A 122 -14.04 -10.96 24.62
CA PRO A 122 -14.91 -12.12 24.81
C PRO A 122 -14.41 -13.40 24.13
N PHE A 123 -13.87 -13.31 22.90
CA PHE A 123 -13.30 -14.48 22.21
C PHE A 123 -12.10 -15.09 22.93
N ILE A 124 -11.35 -14.30 23.70
CA ILE A 124 -10.23 -14.79 24.50
C ILE A 124 -10.73 -15.33 25.85
N VAL A 125 -11.61 -14.60 26.54
CA VAL A 125 -12.05 -14.93 27.90
C VAL A 125 -12.95 -16.16 27.94
N VAL A 126 -13.89 -16.30 26.99
CA VAL A 126 -14.86 -17.41 26.99
C VAL A 126 -14.18 -18.79 26.93
N PRO A 127 -13.24 -19.06 26.01
CA PRO A 127 -12.52 -20.34 25.99
C PRO A 127 -11.75 -20.63 27.28
N ILE A 128 -11.16 -19.61 27.92
CA ILE A 128 -10.47 -19.77 29.20
C ILE A 128 -11.47 -20.18 30.29
N LEU A 129 -12.59 -19.50 30.39
CA LEU A 129 -13.62 -19.84 31.38
C LEU A 129 -14.19 -21.25 31.15
N VAL A 130 -14.40 -21.64 29.89
CA VAL A 130 -14.88 -22.99 29.55
C VAL A 130 -13.86 -24.05 29.95
N THR A 131 -12.56 -23.84 29.67
CA THR A 131 -11.52 -24.80 30.07
C THR A 131 -11.41 -24.93 31.59
N LEU A 132 -11.49 -23.82 32.33
CA LEU A 132 -11.51 -23.83 33.81
C LEU A 132 -12.76 -24.53 34.36
N LEU A 133 -13.93 -24.30 33.77
CA LEU A 133 -15.17 -24.95 34.20
C LEU A 133 -15.12 -26.46 33.94
N MET A 134 -14.68 -26.87 32.75
CA MET A 134 -14.57 -28.30 32.39
C MET A 134 -13.56 -29.02 33.28
N THR A 135 -12.40 -28.43 33.53
CA THR A 135 -11.40 -29.02 34.45
C THR A 135 -11.94 -29.14 35.87
N ALA A 136 -12.63 -28.12 36.39
CA ALA A 136 -13.28 -28.18 37.70
C ALA A 136 -14.36 -29.28 37.76
N LEU A 137 -15.18 -29.41 36.71
CA LEU A 137 -16.18 -30.47 36.60
C LEU A 137 -15.55 -31.86 36.58
N VAL A 138 -14.47 -32.05 35.82
CA VAL A 138 -13.73 -33.33 35.76
C VAL A 138 -13.15 -33.69 37.13
N VAL A 139 -12.48 -32.75 37.80
CA VAL A 139 -11.92 -32.95 39.14
C VAL A 139 -13.02 -33.29 40.15
N TRP A 140 -14.14 -32.56 40.11
CA TRP A 140 -15.28 -32.81 40.99
C TRP A 140 -15.89 -34.20 40.78
N ARG A 141 -16.10 -34.60 39.51
CA ARG A 141 -16.62 -35.93 39.18
C ARG A 141 -15.66 -37.04 39.60
N SER A 142 -14.35 -36.87 39.36
CA SER A 142 -13.31 -37.84 39.76
C SER A 142 -13.28 -38.06 41.26
N LYS A 143 -13.28 -36.99 42.06
CA LYS A 143 -13.31 -37.10 43.53
C LYS A 143 -14.58 -37.75 44.05
N ARG A 144 -15.73 -37.46 43.42
CA ARG A 144 -17.01 -38.07 43.81
C ARG A 144 -17.07 -39.55 43.46
N SER A 145 -16.48 -40.00 42.35
CA SER A 145 -16.40 -41.43 42.03
C SER A 145 -15.47 -42.19 42.98
N GLU A 146 -14.36 -41.59 43.43
CA GLU A 146 -13.44 -42.22 44.40
C GLU A 146 -14.06 -42.33 45.81
N GLY A 147 -14.87 -41.36 46.24
CA GLY A 147 -15.54 -41.41 47.55
C GLY A 147 -16.81 -42.26 47.62
N ILE A 148 -17.21 -42.92 46.53
CA ILE A 148 -18.38 -43.82 46.45
C ILE A 148 -17.95 -45.31 46.46
N MET A 149 -16.65 -45.62 46.51
CA MET A 149 -16.11 -46.98 46.59
C MET A 149 -15.61 -47.31 48.00
#